data_AF-A0AAD6TN94-F1
#
_entry.id   AF-A0AAD6TN94-F1
#
_cell.length_a   1.000
_cell.length_b   1.000
_cell.length_c   1.000
_cell.angle_alpha   90.00
_cell.angle_beta   90.00
_cell.angle_gamma   90.00
#
_symmetry.space_group_name_H-M   'P 1'
#
loop_
_entity.id
_entity.type
_entity.pdbx_description
1 polymer ?
#
loop_
_entity_poly.entity_id
_entity_poly.type
_entity_poly.pdbx_seq_one_letter_code
_entity_poly.pdbx_strand_id
1 'polypeptide(L)'
;MQIEHADESSLKRLGDWIRRRHAHSAEKRRTKKKGQDAVNAVLLLRTSVKIRKAQVAELRQEFLDAVMDAEPDAPLRKIAFESASESLEKAQSELDRKEAALGVTERQSLNGLGSSQYLQLKMNARALKRRLRDRLRARKFELDRVERSFRRLVNEQKLYTHTESAVKRREPTISKVNSEYNKLCREMSRLVAEGKAPRGAIAPVGNPAKGIWKLDVDDAVWEDVGLDDDEISATEPPPWLSDEKVRSGIKAMLELDRSAEEDLRLKKERCALQIWFAEEWAVVNIAIGRAKSSRDKYQLQLVRDDLVRLCATWDKRLPDLGMDTTAIPPWGPSASQLSACLVDAHVAARGEDRHYGEDEDDSEDEEEERPEEDIDTLAAVETADMYRSVQTDY
;
A
#
# COMPACT_ATOMS: atom_id res chain seq x y z
N MET A 1 21.60 -28.45 13.10
CA MET A 1 22.37 -27.91 11.97
C MET A 1 23.55 -27.15 12.55
N GLN A 2 24.66 -27.85 12.83
CA GLN A 2 25.93 -27.21 13.22
C GLN A 2 26.52 -26.60 11.95
N ILE A 3 26.70 -25.27 11.95
CA ILE A 3 27.31 -24.57 10.83
C ILE A 3 28.81 -24.53 11.12
N GLU A 4 29.59 -25.32 10.37
CA GLU A 4 31.04 -25.24 10.39
C GLU A 4 31.47 -23.88 9.81
N HIS A 5 32.17 -23.08 10.61
CA HIS A 5 32.69 -21.78 10.20
C HIS A 5 34.20 -21.88 9.98
N ALA A 6 34.60 -22.07 8.71
CA ALA A 6 36.01 -22.23 8.33
C ALA A 6 36.71 -20.92 7.90
N ASP A 7 36.03 -19.77 7.95
CA ASP A 7 36.62 -18.49 7.52
C ASP A 7 36.25 -17.32 8.48
N GLU A 8 37.22 -16.47 8.78
CA GLU A 8 37.10 -15.26 9.61
C GLU A 8 36.02 -14.30 9.07
N SER A 9 35.84 -14.29 7.74
CA SER A 9 34.83 -13.48 7.08
C SER A 9 33.39 -13.96 7.38
N SER A 10 33.19 -15.28 7.56
CA SER A 10 31.92 -15.87 7.99
C SER A 10 31.56 -15.51 9.43
N LEU A 11 32.54 -15.48 10.33
CA LEU A 11 32.32 -15.11 11.75
C LEU A 11 31.98 -13.62 11.89
N LYS A 12 32.62 -12.74 11.11
CA LYS A 12 32.25 -11.31 11.05
C LYS A 12 30.81 -11.13 10.55
N ARG A 13 30.42 -11.84 9.48
CA ARG A 13 29.04 -11.80 8.96
C ARG A 13 28.01 -12.32 9.97
N LEU A 14 28.34 -13.36 10.73
CA LEU A 14 27.51 -13.86 11.81
C LEU A 14 27.38 -12.82 12.93
N GLY A 15 28.47 -12.19 13.35
CA GLY A 15 28.47 -11.11 14.33
C GLY A 15 27.57 -9.95 13.89
N ASP A 16 27.64 -9.53 12.63
CA ASP A 16 26.79 -8.48 12.08
C ASP A 16 25.34 -8.90 11.91
N TRP A 17 25.07 -10.18 11.63
CA TRP A 17 23.72 -10.71 11.59
C TRP A 17 23.09 -10.77 12.99
N ILE A 18 23.84 -11.22 14.00
CA ILE A 18 23.40 -11.25 15.40
C ILE A 18 23.12 -9.82 15.88
N ARG A 19 24.01 -8.86 15.62
CA ARG A 19 23.81 -7.45 15.96
C ARG A 19 22.54 -6.87 15.32
N ARG A 20 22.34 -7.11 14.02
CA ARG A 20 21.15 -6.67 13.28
C ARG A 20 19.88 -7.30 13.83
N ARG A 21 19.91 -8.61 14.13
CA ARG A 21 18.74 -9.33 14.66
C ARG A 21 18.43 -8.94 16.11
N HIS A 22 19.44 -8.66 16.93
CA HIS A 22 19.28 -8.13 18.28
C HIS A 22 18.69 -6.72 18.26
N ALA A 23 19.21 -5.81 17.43
CA ALA A 23 18.67 -4.46 17.26
C ALA A 23 17.21 -4.49 16.77
N HIS A 24 16.90 -5.34 15.80
CA HIS A 24 15.54 -5.51 15.29
C HIS A 24 14.59 -6.18 16.30
N SER A 25 15.11 -7.04 17.20
CA SER A 25 14.35 -7.62 18.32
C SER A 25 14.09 -6.60 19.44
N ALA A 26 15.08 -5.75 19.74
CA ALA A 26 14.97 -4.67 20.70
C ALA A 26 13.95 -3.60 20.25
N GLU A 27 13.94 -3.24 18.96
CA GLU A 27 12.97 -2.30 18.39
C GLU A 27 11.52 -2.85 18.42
N LYS A 28 11.37 -4.17 18.30
CA LYS A 28 10.06 -4.87 18.39
C LYS A 28 9.57 -5.09 19.82
N ARG A 29 10.46 -5.09 20.82
CA ARG A 29 10.06 -5.14 22.25
C ARG A 29 9.47 -3.77 22.62
N ARG A 30 8.16 -3.65 22.39
CA ARG A 30 7.30 -2.60 22.93
C ARG A 30 7.43 -2.58 24.46
N THR A 31 8.31 -1.74 25.00
CA THR A 31 8.17 -1.33 26.39
C THR A 31 6.95 -0.43 26.43
N LYS A 32 5.97 -0.74 27.30
CA LYS A 32 4.77 0.09 27.52
C LYS A 32 5.12 1.52 28.02
N LYS A 33 6.41 1.82 28.16
CA LYS A 33 6.98 3.03 28.78
C LYS A 33 7.65 3.99 27.81
N LYS A 34 7.79 3.71 26.50
CA LYS A 34 8.48 4.65 25.56
C LYS A 34 7.93 6.08 25.58
N GLY A 35 6.61 6.25 25.72
CA GLY A 35 6.00 7.58 25.89
C GLY A 35 6.36 8.23 27.23
N GLN A 36 6.40 7.44 28.30
CA GLN A 36 6.83 7.89 29.63
C GLN A 36 8.33 8.24 29.66
N ASP A 37 9.17 7.47 28.96
CA ASP A 37 10.60 7.73 28.82
C ASP A 37 10.85 9.03 28.03
N ALA A 38 10.05 9.28 26.98
CA ALA A 38 10.11 10.54 26.22
C ALA A 38 9.71 11.75 27.07
N VAL A 39 8.64 11.63 27.87
CA VAL A 39 8.21 12.68 28.81
C VAL A 39 9.27 12.92 29.90
N ASN A 40 9.82 11.85 30.48
CA ASN A 40 10.89 11.94 31.48
C ASN A 40 12.15 12.62 30.91
N ALA A 41 12.52 12.31 29.66
CA ALA A 41 13.65 12.97 28.98
C ALA A 41 13.45 14.48 28.83
N VAL A 42 12.21 14.92 28.54
CA VAL A 42 11.89 16.36 28.47
C VAL A 42 11.91 17.01 29.85
N LEU A 43 11.41 16.34 30.89
CA LEU A 43 11.50 16.83 32.27
C LEU A 43 12.95 17.01 32.72
N LEU A 44 13.84 16.07 32.40
CA LEU A 44 15.28 16.18 32.68
C LEU A 44 15.93 17.31 31.87
N LEU A 45 15.54 17.49 30.61
CA LEU A 45 16.06 18.59 29.80
C LEU A 45 15.64 19.94 30.40
N ARG A 46 14.42 20.07 30.91
CA ARG A 46 13.94 21.28 31.62
C ARG A 46 14.75 21.59 32.86
N THR A 47 15.03 20.60 33.70
CA THR A 47 15.86 20.83 34.91
C THR A 47 17.27 21.25 34.49
N SER A 48 17.84 20.64 33.45
CA SER A 48 19.14 21.04 32.92
C SER A 48 19.16 22.47 32.36
N VAL A 49 18.09 22.92 31.68
CA VAL A 49 17.95 24.30 31.19
C VAL A 49 17.83 25.29 32.36
N LYS A 50 17.11 24.94 33.44
CA LYS A 50 17.04 25.78 34.65
C LYS A 50 18.42 25.96 35.29
N ILE A 51 19.20 24.88 35.39
CA ILE A 51 20.57 24.93 35.95
C ILE A 51 21.47 25.80 35.06
N ARG A 52 21.44 25.60 33.73
CA ARG A 52 22.23 26.43 32.79
C ARG A 52 21.83 27.91 32.83
N LYS A 53 20.54 28.24 33.03
CA LYS A 53 20.10 29.64 33.22
C LYS A 53 20.71 30.26 34.47
N ALA A 54 20.77 29.52 35.58
CA ALA A 54 21.41 29.99 36.80
C ALA A 54 22.92 30.20 36.59
N GLN A 55 23.61 29.25 35.94
CA GLN A 55 25.04 29.35 35.65
C GLN A 55 25.38 30.54 34.74
N VAL A 56 24.56 30.81 33.71
CA VAL A 56 24.75 32.00 32.83
C VAL A 56 24.54 33.30 33.61
N ALA A 57 23.62 33.34 34.58
CA ALA A 57 23.41 34.52 35.41
C ALA A 57 24.60 34.79 36.35
N GLU A 58 25.16 33.73 36.95
CA GLU A 58 26.36 33.80 37.81
C GLU A 58 27.59 34.27 37.00
N LEU A 59 27.89 33.62 35.88
CA LEU A 59 29.01 34.01 35.00
C LEU A 59 28.85 35.43 34.43
N ARG A 60 27.61 35.90 34.25
CA ARG A 60 27.34 37.28 33.84
C ARG A 60 27.68 38.27 34.96
N GLN A 61 27.37 37.95 36.21
CA GLN A 61 27.74 38.78 37.35
C GLN A 61 29.25 38.81 37.53
N GLU A 62 29.93 37.66 37.51
CA GLU A 62 31.39 37.56 37.61
C GLU A 62 32.13 38.34 36.51
N PHE A 63 31.57 38.37 35.30
CA PHE A 63 32.09 39.19 34.21
C PHE A 63 31.87 40.69 34.45
N LEU A 64 30.70 41.11 34.92
CA LEU A 64 30.41 42.52 35.22
C LEU A 64 31.28 43.04 36.36
N ASP A 65 31.47 42.24 37.41
CA ASP A 65 32.31 42.57 38.56
C ASP A 65 33.78 42.71 38.13
N ALA A 66 34.30 41.78 37.32
CA ALA A 66 35.66 41.87 36.77
C ALA A 66 35.88 43.11 35.87
N VAL A 67 34.85 43.54 35.14
CA VAL A 67 34.90 44.77 34.33
C VAL A 67 34.87 46.02 35.21
N MET A 68 34.09 46.01 36.28
CA MET A 68 34.02 47.12 37.24
C MET A 68 35.32 47.28 38.03
N ASP A 69 35.94 46.18 38.43
CA ASP A 69 37.19 46.15 39.21
C ASP A 69 38.46 46.23 38.34
N ALA A 70 38.30 46.38 37.01
CA ALA A 70 39.38 46.44 36.02
C ALA A 70 40.35 45.25 36.10
N GLU A 71 39.82 44.04 36.37
CA GLU A 71 40.61 42.83 36.47
C GLU A 71 41.17 42.41 35.10
N PRO A 72 42.45 41.97 35.02
CA PRO A 72 43.08 41.59 33.75
C PRO A 72 42.49 40.32 33.12
N ASP A 73 41.73 39.51 33.87
CA ASP A 73 41.06 38.29 33.40
C ASP A 73 39.62 38.52 32.91
N ALA A 74 39.11 39.76 32.93
CA ALA A 74 37.78 40.11 32.41
C ALA A 74 37.51 39.58 30.98
N PRO A 75 38.47 39.57 30.02
CA PRO A 75 38.28 38.97 28.71
C PRO A 75 38.06 37.44 28.75
N LEU A 76 38.69 36.73 29.68
CA LEU A 76 38.51 35.28 29.85
C LEU A 76 37.12 34.97 30.42
N ARG A 77 36.66 35.75 31.40
CA ARG A 77 35.31 35.63 31.97
C ARG A 77 34.21 35.95 30.94
N LYS A 78 34.48 36.90 30.03
CA LYS A 78 33.61 37.18 28.89
C LYS A 78 33.42 35.96 27.98
N ILE A 79 34.50 35.29 27.62
CA ILE A 79 34.46 34.08 26.77
C ILE A 79 33.69 32.95 27.48
N ALA A 80 33.90 32.77 28.78
CA ALA A 80 33.18 31.78 29.57
C ALA A 80 31.66 32.07 29.58
N PHE A 81 31.27 33.33 29.82
CA PHE A 81 29.88 33.79 29.74
C PHE A 81 29.26 33.55 28.36
N GLU A 82 29.95 33.96 27.28
CA GLU A 82 29.47 33.79 25.90
C GLU A 82 29.27 32.30 25.56
N SER A 83 30.22 31.44 25.92
CA SER A 83 30.12 29.98 25.69
C SER A 83 28.96 29.34 26.47
N ALA A 84 28.72 29.77 27.70
CA ALA A 84 27.61 29.30 28.52
C ALA A 84 26.26 29.78 27.98
N SER A 85 26.21 31.01 27.45
CA SER A 85 25.04 31.59 26.78
C SER A 85 24.67 30.80 25.52
N GLU A 86 25.64 30.49 24.66
CA GLU A 86 25.40 29.65 23.47
C GLU A 86 24.93 28.23 23.84
N SER A 87 25.51 27.64 24.88
CA SER A 87 25.11 26.31 25.37
C SER A 87 23.66 26.32 25.90
N LEU A 88 23.26 27.41 26.57
CA LEU A 88 21.89 27.61 27.01
C LEU A 88 20.92 27.77 25.83
N GLU A 89 21.29 28.54 24.81
CA GLU A 89 20.46 28.73 23.61
C GLU A 89 20.25 27.42 22.83
N LYS A 90 21.30 26.62 22.67
CA LYS A 90 21.22 25.27 22.08
C LYS A 90 20.31 24.34 22.91
N ALA A 91 20.46 24.34 24.23
CA ALA A 91 19.61 23.52 25.10
C ALA A 91 18.14 24.00 25.13
N GLN A 92 17.89 25.31 25.01
CA GLN A 92 16.56 25.89 24.95
C GLN A 92 15.88 25.57 23.62
N SER A 93 16.56 25.72 22.48
CA SER A 93 16.03 25.32 21.17
C SER A 93 15.77 23.81 21.07
N GLU A 94 16.62 22.96 21.66
CA GLU A 94 16.34 21.52 21.76
C GLU A 94 15.11 21.22 22.62
N LEU A 95 14.95 21.96 23.72
CA LEU A 95 13.78 21.85 24.59
C LEU A 95 12.51 22.26 23.84
N ASP A 96 12.52 23.40 23.17
CA ASP A 96 11.37 23.92 22.43
C ASP A 96 11.00 22.94 21.29
N ARG A 97 11.99 22.38 20.58
CA ARG A 97 11.75 21.33 19.57
C ARG A 97 11.10 20.08 20.16
N LYS A 98 11.57 19.64 21.33
CA LYS A 98 11.02 18.45 22.02
C LYS A 98 9.65 18.72 22.63
N GLU A 99 9.40 19.93 23.13
CA GLU A 99 8.08 20.35 23.64
C GLU A 99 7.06 20.49 22.51
N ALA A 100 7.46 21.06 21.37
CA ALA A 100 6.64 21.11 20.16
C ALA A 100 6.31 19.70 19.64
N ALA A 101 7.29 18.79 19.62
CA ALA A 101 7.05 17.40 19.23
C ALA A 101 6.10 16.63 20.19
N LEU A 102 5.92 17.12 21.42
CA LEU A 102 4.98 16.60 22.41
C LEU A 102 3.66 17.39 22.47
N GLY A 103 3.51 18.46 21.70
CA GLY A 103 2.30 19.31 21.66
C GLY A 103 2.09 20.16 22.92
N VAL A 104 3.15 20.56 23.61
CA VAL A 104 3.04 21.27 24.90
C VAL A 104 3.48 22.72 24.78
N THR A 105 2.54 23.66 24.96
CA THR A 105 2.85 25.10 24.94
C THR A 105 3.00 25.75 26.32
N GLU A 106 2.79 25.04 27.45
CA GLU A 106 2.95 25.64 28.78
C GLU A 106 3.57 24.75 29.87
N ARG A 107 4.35 25.41 30.75
CA ARG A 107 5.13 24.84 31.86
C ARG A 107 4.31 24.08 32.90
N GLN A 108 3.01 24.35 33.04
CA GLN A 108 2.14 23.74 34.05
C GLN A 108 1.44 22.47 33.54
N SER A 109 1.33 22.31 32.23
CA SER A 109 0.59 21.20 31.61
C SER A 109 1.39 19.89 31.57
N LEU A 110 2.73 19.92 31.53
CA LEU A 110 3.54 18.69 31.34
C LEU A 110 3.47 17.67 32.49
N ASN A 111 3.40 18.13 33.74
CA ASN A 111 3.21 17.23 34.89
C ASN A 111 1.80 16.62 34.91
N GLY A 112 0.80 17.31 34.34
CA GLY A 112 -0.55 16.78 34.10
C GLY A 112 -0.70 15.98 32.80
N LEU A 113 0.19 16.17 31.83
CA LEU A 113 0.23 15.44 30.55
C LEU A 113 0.82 14.05 30.70
N GLY A 114 1.81 13.89 31.58
CA GLY A 114 2.31 12.57 31.98
C GLY A 114 1.21 11.68 32.57
N SER A 115 0.19 12.28 33.19
CA SER A 115 -0.99 11.59 33.75
C SER A 115 -2.24 11.63 32.86
N SER A 116 -2.25 12.43 31.77
CA SER A 116 -3.39 12.52 30.86
C SER A 116 -3.50 11.25 30.02
N GLN A 117 -4.43 10.37 30.39
CA GLN A 117 -4.74 9.14 29.67
C GLN A 117 -5.03 9.42 28.18
N TYR A 118 -5.70 10.54 27.87
CA TYR A 118 -6.02 10.92 26.49
C TYR A 118 -4.76 11.12 25.63
N LEU A 119 -3.78 11.88 26.13
CA LEU A 119 -2.57 12.15 25.36
C LEU A 119 -1.71 10.90 25.16
N GLN A 120 -1.65 10.02 26.17
CA GLN A 120 -0.98 8.73 26.05
C GLN A 120 -1.63 7.86 24.97
N LEU A 121 -2.97 7.81 24.92
CA LEU A 121 -3.70 7.08 23.89
C LEU A 121 -3.47 7.69 22.50
N LYS A 122 -3.48 9.02 22.39
CA LYS A 122 -3.21 9.76 21.14
C LYS A 122 -1.82 9.44 20.59
N MET A 123 -0.77 9.53 21.41
CA MET A 123 0.60 9.20 20.99
C MET A 123 0.74 7.73 20.55
N ASN A 124 0.14 6.82 21.30
CA ASN A 124 0.13 5.41 20.95
C ASN A 124 -0.62 5.17 19.63
N ALA A 125 -1.74 5.84 19.42
CA ALA A 125 -2.52 5.74 18.19
C ALA A 125 -1.73 6.29 16.99
N ARG A 126 -1.06 7.44 17.12
CA ARG A 126 -0.19 8.01 16.08
C ARG A 126 0.92 7.03 15.68
N ALA A 127 1.60 6.44 16.67
CA ALA A 127 2.64 5.44 16.42
C ALA A 127 2.11 4.17 15.74
N LEU A 128 0.93 3.68 16.14
CA LEU A 128 0.30 2.53 15.48
C LEU A 128 -0.16 2.87 14.06
N LYS A 129 -0.71 4.05 13.82
CA LYS A 129 -1.14 4.50 12.48
C LYS A 129 0.06 4.61 11.53
N ARG A 130 1.18 5.18 11.98
CA ARG A 130 2.42 5.23 11.18
C ARG A 130 2.92 3.83 10.82
N ARG A 131 2.97 2.92 11.80
CA ARG A 131 3.35 1.51 11.57
C ARG A 131 2.39 0.79 10.62
N LEU A 132 1.11 1.08 10.72
CA LEU A 132 0.09 0.52 9.82
C LEU A 132 0.34 0.98 8.39
N ARG A 133 0.52 2.30 8.17
CA ARG A 133 0.88 2.89 6.87
C ARG A 133 2.16 2.28 6.29
N ASP A 134 3.20 2.12 7.11
CA ASP A 134 4.47 1.50 6.66
C ASP A 134 4.26 0.05 6.19
N ARG A 135 3.48 -0.74 6.94
CA ARG A 135 3.23 -2.15 6.61
C ARG A 135 2.32 -2.31 5.39
N LEU A 136 1.32 -1.45 5.24
CA LEU A 136 0.44 -1.45 4.07
C LEU A 136 1.23 -1.10 2.80
N ARG A 137 2.09 -0.06 2.86
CA ARG A 137 3.00 0.28 1.76
C ARG A 137 3.94 -0.87 1.43
N ALA A 138 4.59 -1.46 2.44
CA ALA A 138 5.48 -2.60 2.22
C ALA A 138 4.75 -3.78 1.54
N ARG A 139 3.53 -4.10 1.97
CA ARG A 139 2.71 -5.14 1.32
C ARG A 139 2.39 -4.81 -0.13
N LYS A 140 2.01 -3.55 -0.44
CA LYS A 140 1.73 -3.11 -1.81
C LYS A 140 2.97 -3.25 -2.70
N PHE A 141 4.13 -2.78 -2.25
CA PHE A 141 5.38 -2.94 -3.00
C PHE A 141 5.82 -4.40 -3.17
N GLU A 142 5.56 -5.25 -2.16
CA GLU A 142 5.82 -6.69 -2.26
C GLU A 142 4.94 -7.33 -3.35
N LEU A 143 3.64 -6.99 -3.41
CA LEU A 143 2.73 -7.48 -4.47
C LEU A 143 3.08 -6.94 -5.85
N ASP A 144 3.33 -5.63 -5.98
CA ASP A 144 3.73 -5.01 -7.26
C ASP A 144 5.01 -5.63 -7.81
N ARG A 145 5.97 -5.95 -6.93
CA ARG A 145 7.22 -6.60 -7.33
C ARG A 145 6.96 -7.98 -7.92
N VAL A 146 6.06 -8.75 -7.33
CA VAL A 146 5.66 -10.09 -7.82
C VAL A 146 4.96 -9.99 -9.16
N GLU A 147 4.04 -9.04 -9.29
CA GLU A 147 3.30 -8.81 -10.54
C GLU A 147 4.24 -8.43 -11.70
N ARG A 148 5.22 -7.57 -11.45
CA ARG A 148 6.22 -7.16 -12.47
C ARG A 148 7.20 -8.27 -12.84
N SER A 149 7.61 -9.12 -11.89
CA SER A 149 8.44 -10.29 -12.21
C SER A 149 7.67 -11.29 -13.08
N PHE A 150 6.37 -11.47 -12.82
CA PHE A 150 5.51 -12.37 -13.58
C PHE A 150 5.36 -11.95 -15.05
N ARG A 151 5.18 -10.64 -15.31
CA ARG A 151 5.11 -10.12 -16.70
C ARG A 151 6.39 -10.35 -17.50
N ARG A 152 7.52 -10.68 -16.85
CA ARG A 152 8.82 -10.87 -17.51
C ARG A 152 9.20 -12.35 -17.69
N LEU A 153 8.64 -13.27 -16.91
CA LEU A 153 8.98 -14.70 -16.95
C LEU A 153 7.73 -15.56 -16.70
N VAL A 154 7.26 -16.24 -17.75
CA VAL A 154 6.05 -17.10 -17.74
C VAL A 154 6.19 -18.33 -16.82
N ASN A 155 7.36 -18.60 -16.24
CA ASN A 155 7.67 -19.90 -15.63
C ASN A 155 8.07 -19.90 -14.13
N GLU A 156 7.72 -18.87 -13.36
CA GLU A 156 8.12 -18.74 -11.94
C GLU A 156 6.98 -18.95 -10.92
N GLN A 157 6.17 -19.98 -11.13
CA GLN A 157 5.05 -20.36 -10.24
C GLN A 157 5.49 -20.59 -8.78
N LYS A 158 6.75 -21.02 -8.54
CA LYS A 158 7.34 -21.20 -7.20
C LYS A 158 7.64 -19.89 -6.48
N LEU A 159 7.99 -18.82 -7.20
CA LEU A 159 8.20 -17.50 -6.60
C LEU A 159 6.87 -16.86 -6.23
N TYR A 160 5.83 -17.08 -7.04
CA TYR A 160 4.46 -16.68 -6.72
C TYR A 160 3.97 -17.36 -5.43
N THR A 161 4.03 -18.69 -5.33
CA THR A 161 3.55 -19.38 -4.11
C THR A 161 4.33 -18.97 -2.87
N HIS A 162 5.66 -18.78 -2.98
CA HIS A 162 6.48 -18.33 -1.85
C HIS A 162 6.14 -16.90 -1.40
N THR A 163 5.92 -15.98 -2.34
CA THR A 163 5.60 -14.58 -2.06
C THR A 163 4.16 -14.39 -1.62
N GLU A 164 3.19 -15.06 -2.24
CA GLU A 164 1.81 -15.14 -1.79
C GLU A 164 1.73 -15.67 -0.35
N SER A 165 2.46 -16.75 -0.06
CA SER A 165 2.57 -17.29 1.30
C SER A 165 3.24 -16.31 2.27
N ALA A 166 4.19 -15.50 1.82
CA ALA A 166 4.82 -14.47 2.65
C ALA A 166 3.88 -13.29 2.93
N VAL A 167 3.07 -12.89 1.93
CA VAL A 167 2.02 -11.87 2.08
C VAL A 167 0.95 -12.37 3.04
N LYS A 168 0.37 -13.57 2.82
CA LYS A 168 -0.63 -14.19 3.71
C LYS A 168 -0.14 -14.29 5.16
N ARG A 169 1.13 -14.63 5.39
CA ARG A 169 1.73 -14.68 6.73
C ARG A 169 1.75 -13.32 7.45
N ARG A 170 1.83 -12.21 6.71
CA ARG A 170 1.87 -10.85 7.27
C ARG A 170 0.48 -10.27 7.53
N GLU A 171 -0.54 -10.77 6.84
CA GLU A 171 -1.92 -10.31 6.96
C GLU A 171 -2.45 -10.24 8.40
N PRO A 172 -2.38 -11.31 9.21
CA PRO A 172 -2.88 -11.27 10.59
C PRO A 172 -2.15 -10.23 11.45
N THR A 173 -0.87 -9.97 11.16
CA THR A 173 -0.06 -9.02 11.92
C THR A 173 -0.50 -7.57 11.66
N ILE A 174 -0.90 -7.25 10.43
CA ILE A 174 -1.40 -5.92 10.05
C ILE A 174 -2.85 -5.75 10.53
N SER A 175 -3.70 -6.77 10.38
CA SER A 175 -5.06 -6.78 10.93
C SER A 175 -5.06 -6.57 12.45
N LYS A 176 -4.08 -7.16 13.15
CA LYS A 176 -3.88 -6.94 14.59
C LYS A 176 -3.50 -5.50 14.90
N VAL A 177 -2.56 -4.90 14.16
CA VAL A 177 -2.19 -3.48 14.36
C VAL A 177 -3.38 -2.57 14.08
N ASN A 178 -4.17 -2.85 13.05
CA ASN A 178 -5.38 -2.11 12.74
C ASN A 178 -6.42 -2.20 13.86
N SER A 179 -6.63 -3.41 14.40
CA SER A 179 -7.55 -3.64 15.52
C SER A 179 -7.10 -2.93 16.80
N GLU A 180 -5.80 -2.94 17.10
CA GLU A 180 -5.22 -2.20 18.22
C GLU A 180 -5.40 -0.68 18.04
N TYR A 181 -5.17 -0.15 16.83
CA TYR A 181 -5.42 1.25 16.51
C TYR A 181 -6.90 1.63 16.69
N ASN A 182 -7.83 0.85 16.13
CA ASN A 182 -9.27 1.07 16.27
C ASN A 182 -9.75 0.98 17.72
N LYS A 183 -9.09 0.16 18.56
CA LYS A 183 -9.36 0.14 20.00
C LYS A 183 -8.99 1.46 20.67
N LEU A 184 -7.80 2.01 20.35
CA LEU A 184 -7.38 3.31 20.89
C LEU A 184 -8.30 4.44 20.41
N CYS A 185 -8.74 4.41 19.15
CA CYS A 185 -9.71 5.39 18.62
C CYS A 185 -11.00 5.40 19.45
N ARG A 186 -11.59 4.23 19.69
CA ARG A 186 -12.80 4.09 20.53
C ARG A 186 -12.59 4.59 21.96
N GLU A 187 -11.44 4.30 22.55
CA GLU A 187 -11.11 4.74 23.90
C GLU A 187 -10.95 6.27 23.98
N MET A 188 -10.34 6.88 22.97
CA MET A 188 -10.24 8.34 22.84
C MET A 188 -11.61 8.98 22.62
N SER A 189 -12.46 8.42 21.75
CA SER A 189 -13.84 8.90 21.57
C SER A 189 -14.63 8.87 22.88
N ARG A 190 -14.45 7.81 23.69
CA ARG A 190 -15.07 7.73 25.02
C ARG A 190 -14.57 8.84 25.95
N LEU A 191 -13.26 9.09 26.01
CA LEU A 191 -12.70 10.15 26.87
C LEU A 191 -13.15 11.56 26.45
N VAL A 192 -13.35 11.78 25.15
CA VAL A 192 -13.93 13.03 24.63
C VAL A 192 -15.39 13.16 25.07
N ALA A 193 -16.19 12.10 24.93
CA ALA A 193 -17.59 12.09 25.37
C ALA A 193 -17.74 12.29 26.90
N GLU A 194 -16.82 11.75 27.69
CA GLU A 194 -16.78 11.92 29.15
C GLU A 194 -16.25 13.29 29.60
N GLY A 195 -15.83 14.16 28.67
CA GLY A 195 -15.27 15.49 28.99
C GLY A 195 -13.90 15.45 29.70
N LYS A 196 -13.23 14.29 29.68
CA LYS A 196 -11.89 14.09 30.29
C LYS A 196 -10.75 14.39 29.31
N ALA A 197 -11.08 14.68 28.06
CA ALA A 197 -10.13 15.13 27.06
C ALA A 197 -9.89 16.64 27.16
N PRO A 198 -8.74 17.14 26.68
CA PRO A 198 -8.49 18.58 26.55
C PRO A 198 -9.62 19.30 25.78
N ARG A 199 -9.85 20.58 26.08
CA ARG A 199 -10.87 21.38 25.39
C ARG A 199 -10.59 21.41 23.88
N GLY A 200 -11.62 21.12 23.07
CA GLY A 200 -11.50 21.06 21.61
C GLY A 200 -10.85 19.78 21.06
N ALA A 201 -10.61 18.76 21.90
CA ALA A 201 -10.05 17.50 21.43
C ALA A 201 -11.01 16.75 20.49
N ILE A 202 -10.55 16.48 19.27
CA ILE A 202 -11.26 15.68 18.27
C ILE A 202 -10.71 14.25 18.32
N ALA A 203 -11.60 13.26 18.44
CA ALA A 203 -11.20 11.86 18.42
C ALA A 203 -10.89 11.40 16.99
N PRO A 204 -9.83 10.62 16.77
CA PRO A 204 -9.45 10.15 15.45
C PRO A 204 -10.40 9.08 14.91
N VAL A 205 -10.57 9.06 13.59
CA VAL A 205 -11.41 8.10 12.88
C VAL A 205 -10.72 6.73 12.82
N GLY A 206 -11.51 5.68 13.06
CA GLY A 206 -11.07 4.30 12.94
C GLY A 206 -11.03 3.84 11.48
N ASN A 207 -10.13 2.92 11.16
CA ASN A 207 -10.04 2.36 9.81
C ASN A 207 -11.02 1.18 9.65
N PRO A 208 -11.43 0.84 8.42
CA PRO A 208 -12.26 -0.34 8.19
C PRO A 208 -11.56 -1.62 8.67
N ALA A 209 -12.30 -2.51 9.33
CA ALA A 209 -11.78 -3.76 9.86
C ALA A 209 -11.48 -4.80 8.76
N LYS A 210 -12.29 -4.79 7.70
CA LYS A 210 -12.12 -5.59 6.49
C LYS A 210 -11.69 -4.68 5.35
N GLY A 211 -10.93 -5.19 4.38
CA GLY A 211 -10.65 -4.46 3.15
C GLY A 211 -9.60 -3.35 3.24
N ILE A 212 -8.91 -3.18 4.38
CA ILE A 212 -7.77 -2.23 4.53
C ILE A 212 -6.63 -2.45 3.52
N TRP A 213 -6.69 -3.56 2.82
CA TRP A 213 -5.75 -4.03 1.82
C TRP A 213 -5.88 -3.37 0.45
N LYS A 214 -7.06 -2.83 0.12
CA LYS A 214 -7.33 -2.20 -1.17
C LYS A 214 -6.49 -0.93 -1.35
N LEU A 215 -6.18 -0.25 -0.23
CA LEU A 215 -5.27 0.89 -0.12
C LEU A 215 -5.55 1.94 -1.19
N ASP A 216 -6.71 2.57 -1.06
CA ASP A 216 -7.11 3.70 -1.89
C ASP A 216 -6.53 5.01 -1.35
N VAL A 217 -6.48 6.05 -2.18
CA VAL A 217 -5.97 7.38 -1.83
C VAL A 217 -6.85 8.02 -0.74
N ASP A 218 -8.13 7.68 -0.74
CA ASP A 218 -9.15 8.22 0.15
C ASP A 218 -9.33 7.44 1.46
N ASP A 219 -8.57 6.36 1.67
CA ASP A 219 -8.73 5.55 2.86
C ASP A 219 -8.39 6.35 4.14
N ALA A 220 -9.21 6.20 5.18
CA ALA A 220 -9.04 6.84 6.50
C ALA A 220 -7.67 6.57 7.16
N VAL A 221 -6.91 5.59 6.65
CA VAL A 221 -5.54 5.30 7.07
C VAL A 221 -4.58 6.47 6.79
N TRP A 222 -4.91 7.34 5.84
CA TRP A 222 -4.11 8.49 5.43
C TRP A 222 -4.44 9.78 6.19
N GLU A 223 -5.61 9.87 6.82
CA GLU A 223 -6.05 11.07 7.55
C GLU A 223 -5.42 11.15 8.94
N ASP A 224 -4.68 12.19 9.29
CA ASP A 224 -4.11 12.35 10.65
C ASP A 224 -4.99 13.23 11.57
N VAL A 225 -6.29 13.37 11.25
CA VAL A 225 -7.28 14.14 12.04
C VAL A 225 -7.37 13.61 13.47
N GLY A 226 -7.18 14.50 14.45
CA GLY A 226 -7.18 14.15 15.88
C GLY A 226 -5.90 13.47 16.38
N LEU A 227 -4.87 13.29 15.53
CA LEU A 227 -3.59 12.65 15.88
C LEU A 227 -2.38 13.58 15.80
N ASP A 228 -2.38 14.58 14.92
CA ASP A 228 -1.32 15.60 14.87
C ASP A 228 -1.65 16.81 15.75
N ASP A 229 -0.60 17.44 16.30
CA ASP A 229 -0.61 18.69 17.09
C ASP A 229 0.21 19.78 16.42
N ASP A 230 0.70 19.53 15.19
CA ASP A 230 1.40 20.56 14.44
C ASP A 230 0.44 21.75 14.33
N GLU A 231 0.95 22.93 14.65
CA GLU A 231 0.27 24.23 14.61
C GLU A 231 -0.37 24.48 13.24
N ILE A 232 -1.47 23.80 12.93
CA ILE A 232 -2.51 24.35 12.10
C ILE A 232 -3.16 25.38 13.02
N SER A 233 -2.45 26.53 13.12
CA SER A 233 -2.92 27.86 13.46
C SER A 233 -4.42 27.85 13.60
N ALA A 234 -4.97 28.12 14.79
CA ALA A 234 -6.31 28.63 15.18
C ALA A 234 -7.42 28.81 14.10
N THR A 235 -7.42 28.00 13.07
CA THR A 235 -8.07 28.16 11.78
C THR A 235 -8.58 26.78 11.49
N GLU A 236 -9.89 26.71 11.28
CA GLU A 236 -10.55 25.45 10.97
C GLU A 236 -9.80 24.74 9.83
N PRO A 237 -9.61 23.41 9.93
CA PRO A 237 -8.98 22.64 8.87
C PRO A 237 -9.65 22.96 7.53
N PRO A 238 -8.88 23.14 6.43
CA PRO A 238 -9.43 23.55 5.15
C PRO A 238 -10.64 22.70 4.74
N PRO A 239 -11.67 23.26 4.08
CA PRO A 239 -12.91 22.54 3.77
C PRO A 239 -12.71 21.24 2.98
N TRP A 240 -11.67 21.14 2.15
CA TRP A 240 -11.34 19.91 1.44
C TRP A 240 -10.85 18.77 2.35
N LEU A 241 -10.45 19.07 3.59
CA LEU A 241 -10.04 18.10 4.61
C LEU A 241 -11.15 17.85 5.64
N SER A 242 -11.99 18.85 5.93
CA SER A 242 -12.95 18.84 7.02
C SER A 242 -14.41 18.62 6.61
N ASP A 243 -14.81 19.05 5.41
CA ASP A 243 -16.18 18.93 4.91
C ASP A 243 -16.33 17.72 3.97
N GLU A 244 -17.18 16.78 4.37
CA GLU A 244 -17.48 15.58 3.58
C GLU A 244 -18.10 15.90 2.22
N LYS A 245 -18.91 16.96 2.12
CA LYS A 245 -19.54 17.35 0.85
C LYS A 245 -18.50 17.92 -0.12
N VAL A 246 -17.56 18.73 0.38
CA VAL A 246 -16.47 19.27 -0.43
C VAL A 246 -15.57 18.13 -0.92
N ARG A 247 -15.21 17.20 -0.04
CA ARG A 247 -14.46 15.97 -0.40
C ARG A 247 -15.19 15.16 -1.46
N SER A 248 -16.47 14.87 -1.26
CA SER A 248 -17.28 14.12 -2.20
C SER A 248 -17.39 14.84 -3.56
N GLY A 249 -17.55 16.17 -3.56
CA GLY A 249 -17.56 16.97 -4.78
C GLY A 249 -16.24 16.93 -5.54
N ILE A 250 -15.10 17.05 -4.85
CA ILE A 250 -13.76 16.92 -5.46
C ILE A 250 -13.59 15.52 -6.08
N LYS A 251 -14.01 14.46 -5.37
CA LYS A 251 -13.93 13.09 -5.89
C LYS A 251 -14.77 12.90 -7.15
N ALA A 252 -16.02 13.36 -7.12
CA ALA A 252 -16.90 13.27 -8.28
C ALA A 252 -16.34 14.02 -9.50
N MET A 253 -15.72 15.18 -9.29
CA MET A 253 -15.04 15.94 -10.35
C MET A 253 -13.84 15.18 -10.92
N LEU A 254 -12.98 14.63 -10.06
CA LEU A 254 -11.82 13.84 -10.50
C LEU A 254 -12.23 12.54 -11.21
N GLU A 255 -13.31 11.90 -10.77
CA GLU A 255 -13.86 10.71 -11.42
C GLU A 255 -14.42 11.05 -12.80
N LEU A 256 -15.10 12.19 -12.94
CA LEU A 256 -15.55 12.70 -14.23
C LEU A 256 -14.36 12.97 -15.16
N ASP A 257 -13.34 13.69 -14.69
CA ASP A 257 -12.13 13.97 -15.48
C ASP A 257 -11.44 12.68 -15.93
N ARG A 258 -11.32 11.70 -15.02
CA ARG A 258 -10.74 10.39 -15.31
C ARG A 258 -11.58 9.59 -16.31
N SER A 259 -12.91 9.67 -16.23
CA SER A 259 -13.79 9.02 -17.21
C SER A 259 -13.60 9.62 -18.61
N ALA A 260 -13.44 10.94 -18.70
CA ALA A 260 -13.16 11.62 -19.97
C ALA A 260 -11.77 11.26 -20.53
N GLU A 261 -10.76 11.15 -19.67
CA GLU A 261 -9.43 10.67 -20.06
C GLU A 261 -9.48 9.22 -20.56
N GLU A 262 -10.15 8.34 -19.82
CA GLU A 262 -10.30 6.93 -20.17
C GLU A 262 -11.05 6.77 -21.50
N ASP A 263 -12.13 7.52 -21.71
CA ASP A 263 -12.85 7.55 -22.98
C ASP A 263 -11.93 7.95 -24.14
N LEU A 264 -11.11 9.00 -23.98
CA LEU A 264 -10.16 9.41 -25.00
C LEU A 264 -9.10 8.32 -25.26
N ARG A 265 -8.64 7.63 -24.22
CA ARG A 265 -7.68 6.52 -24.32
C ARG A 265 -8.30 5.35 -25.07
N LEU A 266 -9.49 4.91 -24.70
CA LEU A 266 -10.21 3.81 -25.34
C LEU A 266 -10.46 4.10 -26.82
N LYS A 267 -10.83 5.34 -27.15
CA LYS A 267 -10.96 5.79 -28.54
C LYS A 267 -9.66 5.61 -29.33
N LYS A 268 -8.52 6.06 -28.77
CA LYS A 268 -7.20 5.89 -29.41
C LYS A 268 -6.82 4.41 -29.58
N GLU A 269 -7.03 3.59 -28.56
CA GLU A 269 -6.73 2.15 -28.61
C GLU A 269 -7.60 1.44 -29.66
N ARG A 270 -8.90 1.77 -29.71
CA ARG A 270 -9.84 1.27 -30.70
C ARG A 270 -9.44 1.65 -32.13
N CYS A 271 -8.95 2.87 -32.35
CA CYS A 271 -8.41 3.30 -33.64
C CYS A 271 -7.15 2.51 -34.01
N ALA A 272 -6.18 2.40 -33.09
CA ALA A 272 -4.93 1.68 -33.33
C ALA A 272 -5.18 0.22 -33.69
N LEU A 273 -6.12 -0.42 -32.98
CA LEU A 273 -6.50 -1.80 -33.21
C LEU A 273 -7.15 -2.01 -34.59
N GLN A 274 -7.97 -1.07 -35.07
CA GLN A 274 -8.55 -1.13 -36.41
C GLN A 274 -7.54 -0.86 -37.52
N ILE A 275 -6.63 0.09 -37.32
CA ILE A 275 -5.53 0.36 -38.27
C ILE A 275 -4.66 -0.89 -38.41
N TRP A 276 -4.23 -1.45 -37.28
CA TRP A 276 -3.43 -2.68 -37.26
C TRP A 276 -4.14 -3.83 -38.00
N PHE A 277 -5.41 -4.06 -37.68
CA PHE A 277 -6.15 -5.15 -38.30
C PHE A 277 -6.32 -4.95 -39.82
N ALA A 278 -6.62 -3.73 -40.26
CA ALA A 278 -6.76 -3.41 -41.67
C ALA A 278 -5.45 -3.60 -42.44
N GLU A 279 -4.31 -3.21 -41.84
CA GLU A 279 -2.98 -3.42 -42.41
C GLU A 279 -2.65 -4.91 -42.52
N GLU A 280 -2.81 -5.68 -41.44
CA GLU A 280 -2.55 -7.12 -41.45
C GLU A 280 -3.45 -7.85 -42.46
N TRP A 281 -4.74 -7.49 -42.51
CA TRP A 281 -5.67 -8.03 -43.49
C TRP A 281 -5.22 -7.75 -44.93
N ALA A 282 -4.77 -6.53 -45.22
CA ALA A 282 -4.26 -6.17 -46.54
C ALA A 282 -2.98 -6.95 -46.88
N VAL A 283 -2.04 -7.04 -45.94
CA VAL A 283 -0.76 -7.75 -46.12
C VAL A 283 -0.99 -9.23 -46.39
N VAL A 284 -1.83 -9.91 -45.61
CA VAL A 284 -2.14 -11.33 -45.79
C VAL A 284 -2.79 -11.57 -47.15
N ASN A 285 -3.75 -10.74 -47.56
CA ASN A 285 -4.39 -10.87 -48.88
C ASN A 285 -3.41 -10.65 -50.05
N ILE A 286 -2.51 -9.67 -49.94
CA ILE A 286 -1.45 -9.45 -50.93
C ILE A 286 -0.48 -10.65 -50.97
N ALA A 287 -0.12 -11.20 -49.81
CA ALA A 287 0.77 -12.36 -49.72
C ALA A 287 0.14 -13.60 -50.36
N ILE A 288 -1.15 -13.87 -50.13
CA ILE A 288 -1.89 -14.97 -50.78
C ILE A 288 -1.86 -14.81 -52.30
N GLY A 289 -2.07 -13.59 -52.81
CA GLY A 289 -2.03 -13.29 -54.24
C GLY A 289 -0.64 -13.48 -54.88
N ARG A 290 0.44 -13.26 -54.12
CA ARG A 290 1.83 -13.37 -54.58
C ARG A 290 2.47 -14.74 -54.35
N ALA A 291 1.90 -15.56 -53.48
CA ALA A 291 2.44 -16.87 -53.16
C ALA A 291 2.46 -17.78 -54.40
N LYS A 292 3.60 -18.43 -54.66
CA LYS A 292 3.78 -19.35 -55.79
C LYS A 292 3.54 -20.81 -55.40
N SER A 293 3.87 -21.17 -54.16
CA SER A 293 3.70 -22.50 -53.61
C SER A 293 2.28 -22.73 -53.10
N SER A 294 1.70 -23.89 -53.40
CA SER A 294 0.39 -24.31 -52.88
C SER A 294 0.40 -24.42 -51.34
N ARG A 295 1.53 -24.86 -50.77
CA ARG A 295 1.70 -24.97 -49.31
C ARG A 295 1.66 -23.61 -48.62
N ASP A 296 2.34 -22.61 -49.19
CA ASP A 296 2.40 -21.27 -48.60
C ASP A 296 1.03 -20.57 -48.71
N LYS A 297 0.32 -20.78 -49.82
CA LYS A 297 -1.07 -20.31 -49.97
C LYS A 297 -1.99 -20.89 -48.89
N TYR A 298 -1.89 -22.19 -48.63
CA TYR A 298 -2.70 -22.85 -47.61
C TYR A 298 -2.42 -22.28 -46.21
N GLN A 299 -1.15 -22.09 -45.84
CA GLN A 299 -0.79 -21.51 -44.55
C GLN A 299 -1.29 -20.07 -44.41
N LEU A 300 -1.16 -19.25 -45.45
CA LEU A 300 -1.68 -17.88 -45.45
C LEU A 300 -3.21 -17.82 -45.41
N GLN A 301 -3.90 -18.80 -45.99
CA GLN A 301 -5.36 -18.94 -45.88
C GLN A 301 -5.78 -19.24 -44.44
N LEU A 302 -5.07 -20.13 -43.73
CA LEU A 302 -5.34 -20.38 -42.30
C LEU A 302 -5.20 -19.09 -41.48
N VAL A 303 -4.13 -18.33 -41.69
CA VAL A 303 -3.93 -17.03 -41.01
C VAL A 303 -5.05 -16.05 -41.35
N ARG A 304 -5.48 -15.99 -42.61
CA ARG A 304 -6.61 -15.15 -43.02
C ARG A 304 -7.89 -15.55 -42.30
N ASP A 305 -8.17 -16.85 -42.20
CA ASP A 305 -9.39 -17.36 -41.56
C ASP A 305 -9.33 -17.15 -40.02
N ASP A 306 -8.15 -17.21 -39.41
CA ASP A 306 -7.92 -16.81 -38.01
C ASP A 306 -8.21 -15.31 -37.80
N LEU A 307 -7.78 -14.44 -38.72
CA LEU A 307 -8.09 -13.01 -38.67
C LEU A 307 -9.60 -12.74 -38.78
N VAL A 308 -10.33 -13.46 -39.64
CA VAL A 308 -11.80 -13.35 -39.72
C VAL A 308 -12.44 -13.76 -38.39
N ARG A 309 -12.01 -14.87 -37.78
CA ARG A 309 -12.49 -15.30 -36.45
C ARG A 309 -12.22 -14.25 -35.37
N LEU A 310 -11.03 -13.65 -35.39
CA LEU A 310 -10.65 -12.58 -34.47
C LEU A 310 -11.56 -11.35 -34.64
N CYS A 311 -11.77 -10.90 -35.87
CA CYS A 311 -12.64 -9.76 -36.18
C CYS A 311 -14.09 -10.01 -35.74
N ALA A 312 -14.64 -11.21 -36.01
CA ALA A 312 -15.99 -11.57 -35.57
C ALA A 312 -16.13 -11.62 -34.03
N THR A 313 -15.05 -11.97 -33.32
CA THR A 313 -15.02 -11.96 -31.84
C THR A 313 -14.97 -10.53 -31.32
N TRP A 314 -14.20 -9.67 -31.96
CA TRP A 314 -14.08 -8.26 -31.61
C TRP A 314 -15.35 -7.47 -31.90
N ASP A 315 -16.02 -7.70 -33.03
CA ASP A 315 -17.27 -7.05 -33.40
C ASP A 315 -18.36 -7.22 -32.32
N LYS A 316 -18.42 -8.40 -31.68
CA LYS A 316 -19.35 -8.68 -30.57
C LYS A 316 -18.98 -8.00 -29.25
N ARG A 317 -17.70 -7.68 -29.04
CA ARG A 317 -17.16 -7.23 -27.74
C ARG A 317 -16.81 -5.75 -27.72
N LEU A 318 -16.61 -5.13 -28.88
CA LEU A 318 -16.23 -3.73 -28.99
C LEU A 318 -17.48 -2.85 -28.88
N PRO A 319 -17.55 -1.97 -27.88
CA PRO A 319 -18.65 -1.02 -27.75
C PRO A 319 -18.61 0.03 -28.86
N ASP A 320 -19.77 0.57 -29.22
CA ASP A 320 -19.84 1.78 -30.03
C ASP A 320 -19.40 2.98 -29.17
N LEU A 321 -18.24 3.53 -29.50
CA LEU A 321 -17.63 4.65 -28.79
C LEU A 321 -18.01 6.01 -29.38
N GLY A 322 -18.99 6.07 -30.30
CA GLY A 322 -19.45 7.31 -30.93
C GLY A 322 -18.32 8.08 -31.61
N MET A 323 -17.39 7.35 -32.24
CA MET A 323 -16.23 7.93 -32.90
C MET A 323 -16.53 8.26 -34.35
N ASP A 324 -15.91 9.32 -34.85
CA ASP A 324 -15.88 9.57 -36.29
C ASP A 324 -14.94 8.56 -36.96
N THR A 325 -15.52 7.57 -37.63
CA THR A 325 -14.78 6.50 -38.33
C THR A 325 -14.36 6.90 -39.74
N THR A 326 -14.69 8.11 -40.22
CA THR A 326 -14.44 8.51 -41.62
C THR A 326 -12.96 8.61 -41.97
N ALA A 327 -12.11 8.92 -40.99
CA ALA A 327 -10.66 9.02 -41.16
C ALA A 327 -9.91 7.70 -40.95
N ILE A 328 -10.60 6.60 -40.61
CA ILE A 328 -9.99 5.31 -40.23
C ILE A 328 -10.30 4.27 -41.31
N PRO A 329 -9.33 3.44 -41.75
CA PRO A 329 -9.60 2.38 -42.73
C PRO A 329 -10.64 1.39 -42.21
N PRO A 330 -11.52 0.85 -43.06
CA PRO A 330 -12.48 -0.18 -42.65
C PRO A 330 -11.75 -1.44 -42.19
N TRP A 331 -12.39 -2.23 -41.33
CA TRP A 331 -11.82 -3.47 -40.76
C TRP A 331 -11.34 -4.49 -41.80
N GLY A 332 -11.83 -4.47 -43.04
CA GLY A 332 -11.30 -5.29 -44.14
C GLY A 332 -12.21 -6.43 -44.59
N PRO A 333 -12.59 -7.40 -43.73
CA PRO A 333 -13.52 -8.48 -44.10
C PRO A 333 -14.89 -7.93 -44.48
N SER A 334 -15.52 -8.53 -45.48
CA SER A 334 -16.91 -8.20 -45.81
C SER A 334 -17.88 -8.75 -44.76
N ALA A 335 -19.04 -8.12 -44.59
CA ALA A 335 -20.09 -8.58 -43.68
C ALA A 335 -20.49 -10.05 -43.96
N SER A 336 -20.43 -10.48 -45.22
CA SER A 336 -20.71 -11.87 -45.63
C SER A 336 -19.64 -12.88 -45.17
N GLN A 337 -18.36 -12.46 -45.09
CA GLN A 337 -17.27 -13.31 -44.60
C GLN A 337 -17.35 -13.48 -43.08
N LEU A 338 -17.71 -12.41 -42.37
CA LEU A 338 -17.94 -12.44 -40.93
C LEU A 338 -19.16 -13.30 -40.58
N SER A 339 -20.26 -13.19 -41.33
CA SER A 339 -21.46 -14.01 -41.10
C SER A 339 -21.20 -15.50 -41.38
N ALA A 340 -20.47 -15.83 -42.44
CA ALA A 340 -20.13 -17.23 -42.77
C ALA A 340 -19.28 -17.87 -41.64
N CYS A 341 -18.27 -17.14 -41.15
CA CYS A 341 -17.44 -17.60 -40.05
C CYS A 341 -18.23 -17.81 -38.73
N LEU A 342 -19.22 -16.96 -38.47
CA LEU A 342 -20.10 -17.08 -37.30
C LEU A 342 -21.04 -18.29 -37.41
N VAL A 343 -21.52 -18.60 -38.62
CA VAL A 343 -22.32 -19.80 -38.89
C VAL A 343 -21.47 -21.05 -38.73
N ASP A 344 -20.26 -21.08 -39.27
CA ASP A 344 -19.35 -22.23 -39.14
C ASP A 344 -18.98 -22.50 -37.68
N ALA A 345 -18.73 -21.46 -36.88
CA ALA A 345 -18.49 -21.59 -35.44
C ALA A 345 -19.71 -22.13 -34.67
N HIS A 346 -20.92 -21.70 -35.04
CA HIS A 346 -22.18 -22.15 -34.41
C HIS A 346 -22.56 -23.57 -34.84
N VAL A 347 -22.24 -23.96 -36.07
CA VAL A 347 -22.43 -25.32 -36.61
C VAL A 347 -21.41 -26.28 -35.99
N ALA A 348 -20.15 -25.87 -35.81
CA ALA A 348 -19.14 -26.66 -35.10
C ALA A 348 -19.55 -26.92 -33.63
N ALA A 349 -20.07 -25.91 -32.93
CA ALA A 349 -20.57 -26.06 -31.56
C ALA A 349 -21.82 -26.96 -31.46
N ARG A 350 -22.67 -27.00 -32.50
CA ARG A 350 -23.85 -27.88 -32.57
C ARG A 350 -23.55 -29.29 -33.07
N GLY A 351 -22.39 -29.50 -33.68
CA GLY A 351 -21.93 -30.80 -34.17
C GLY A 351 -21.41 -31.73 -33.06
N GLU A 352 -21.03 -31.17 -31.91
CA GLU A 352 -20.65 -31.94 -30.72
C GLU A 352 -21.86 -32.51 -29.95
N ASP A 353 -23.07 -32.03 -30.22
CA ASP A 353 -24.26 -32.29 -29.39
C ASP A 353 -25.32 -33.16 -30.08
N ARG A 354 -24.92 -34.04 -31.01
CA ARG A 354 -25.83 -35.01 -31.65
C ARG A 354 -25.31 -36.46 -31.62
N HIS A 355 -25.79 -37.18 -30.61
CA HIS A 355 -26.43 -38.50 -30.70
C HIS A 355 -25.56 -39.78 -30.71
N TYR A 356 -25.55 -40.47 -29.56
CA TYR A 356 -26.20 -41.79 -29.35
C TYR A 356 -26.92 -41.66 -28.00
N GLY A 357 -28.13 -42.10 -27.71
CA GLY A 357 -29.19 -42.86 -28.36
C GLY A 357 -30.25 -43.07 -27.26
N GLU A 358 -31.51 -43.13 -27.66
CA GLU A 358 -32.75 -43.23 -26.87
C GLU A 358 -32.70 -44.11 -25.61
N ASP A 359 -33.41 -43.70 -24.55
CA ASP A 359 -34.57 -44.44 -24.06
C ASP A 359 -35.48 -43.50 -23.24
N GLU A 360 -36.76 -43.54 -23.59
CA GLU A 360 -37.89 -42.92 -22.88
C GLU A 360 -38.07 -43.62 -21.52
N ASP A 361 -38.17 -42.85 -20.43
CA ASP A 361 -39.06 -43.24 -19.33
C ASP A 361 -39.62 -41.99 -18.64
N ASP A 362 -40.91 -42.07 -18.40
CA ASP A 362 -41.84 -41.02 -18.04
C ASP A 362 -42.16 -41.24 -16.54
N SER A 363 -41.73 -40.35 -15.66
CA SER A 363 -42.24 -40.33 -14.28
C SER A 363 -42.13 -38.95 -13.65
N GLU A 364 -43.30 -38.49 -13.24
CA GLU A 364 -43.69 -37.22 -12.66
C GLU A 364 -42.98 -36.86 -11.34
N ASP A 365 -42.78 -35.56 -11.17
CA ASP A 365 -42.75 -34.74 -9.94
C ASP A 365 -42.30 -35.36 -8.61
N GLU A 366 -41.26 -34.77 -8.01
CA GLU A 366 -41.36 -34.24 -6.63
C GLU A 366 -40.20 -33.27 -6.32
N GLU A 367 -40.56 -32.04 -5.95
CA GLU A 367 -39.68 -31.03 -5.38
C GLU A 367 -39.16 -31.50 -4.01
N GLU A 368 -37.84 -31.64 -3.84
CA GLU A 368 -37.22 -31.64 -2.52
C GLU A 368 -36.02 -30.69 -2.49
N GLU A 369 -36.23 -29.53 -1.83
CA GLU A 369 -35.17 -28.66 -1.35
C GLU A 369 -34.34 -29.38 -0.26
N ARG A 370 -33.03 -29.07 -0.27
CA ARG A 370 -32.11 -28.80 0.87
C ARG A 370 -30.96 -29.84 1.07
N PRO A 371 -29.90 -29.52 1.86
CA PRO A 371 -28.67 -28.82 1.45
C PRO A 371 -27.35 -29.60 1.74
N GLU A 372 -26.19 -28.97 1.45
CA GLU A 372 -24.81 -29.32 1.89
C GLU A 372 -24.17 -30.49 1.10
N GLU A 373 -22.86 -30.59 0.82
CA GLU A 373 -21.66 -30.35 1.62
C GLU A 373 -20.41 -30.06 0.74
N ASP A 374 -19.40 -29.48 1.40
CA ASP A 374 -18.04 -29.23 0.92
C ASP A 374 -17.35 -30.44 0.28
N ILE A 375 -16.86 -30.31 -0.95
CA ILE A 375 -15.95 -31.29 -1.55
C ILE A 375 -14.51 -30.91 -1.22
N ASP A 376 -13.97 -31.71 -0.31
CA ASP A 376 -12.61 -31.77 0.20
C ASP A 376 -11.58 -31.91 -0.94
N THR A 377 -10.82 -30.85 -1.19
CA THR A 377 -9.76 -30.81 -2.22
C THR A 377 -8.40 -31.34 -1.73
N LEU A 378 -8.35 -31.97 -0.56
CA LEU A 378 -7.12 -32.54 0.02
C LEU A 378 -6.77 -33.95 -0.49
N ALA A 379 -7.70 -34.68 -1.11
CA ALA A 379 -7.45 -36.06 -1.57
C ALA A 379 -6.65 -36.18 -2.90
N ALA A 380 -6.41 -35.07 -3.61
CA ALA A 380 -5.63 -35.09 -4.85
C ALA A 380 -4.10 -34.92 -4.66
N VAL A 381 -3.64 -34.72 -3.42
CA VAL A 381 -2.20 -34.53 -3.12
C VAL A 381 -1.52 -35.85 -2.74
N GLU A 382 -2.24 -36.85 -2.25
CA GLU A 382 -1.64 -38.13 -1.80
C GLU A 382 -1.25 -39.09 -2.94
N THR A 383 -1.80 -38.93 -4.15
CA THR A 383 -1.41 -39.77 -5.31
C THR A 383 -0.15 -39.30 -6.03
N ALA A 384 0.42 -38.15 -5.65
CA ALA A 384 1.65 -37.63 -6.26
C ALA A 384 2.94 -38.03 -5.52
N ASP A 385 2.86 -38.47 -4.26
CA ASP A 385 4.02 -38.86 -3.46
C ASP A 385 4.41 -40.35 -3.58
N MET A 386 3.58 -41.20 -4.19
CA MET A 386 3.90 -42.62 -4.41
C MET A 386 4.84 -42.92 -5.58
N TYR A 387 5.31 -41.91 -6.33
CA TYR A 387 6.24 -42.11 -7.47
C TYR A 387 7.65 -41.53 -7.27
N ARG A 388 8.02 -41.10 -6.05
CA ARG A 388 9.36 -40.56 -5.75
C ARG A 388 10.31 -41.45 -4.94
N SER A 389 9.95 -42.69 -4.64
CA SER A 389 10.78 -43.57 -3.80
C SER A 389 11.48 -44.72 -4.53
N VAL A 390 11.64 -44.68 -5.85
CA VAL A 390 12.41 -45.72 -6.57
C VAL A 390 13.29 -45.10 -7.66
N GLN A 391 14.42 -44.51 -7.26
CA GLN A 391 15.62 -44.36 -8.11
C GLN A 391 16.78 -43.78 -7.30
N THR A 392 17.31 -44.59 -6.37
CA THR A 392 18.71 -44.52 -5.95
C THR A 392 19.14 -45.94 -5.60
N ASP A 393 19.68 -46.65 -6.58
CA ASP A 393 20.75 -47.61 -6.38
C ASP A 393 21.46 -47.84 -7.72
N TYR A 394 22.80 -47.75 -7.65
CA TYR A 394 23.85 -47.77 -8.70
C TYR A 394 24.37 -46.43 -9.22
#